data_AF-A0A3D3THI5-F1
#
_entry.id   AF-A0A3D3THI5-F1
#
_cell.length_a   1.000
_cell.length_b   1.000
_cell.length_c   1.000
_cell.angle_alpha   90.00
_cell.angle_beta   90.00
_cell.angle_gamma   90.00
#
_symmetry.space_group_name_H-M   'P 1'
#
loop_
_entity.id
_entity.type
_entity.pdbx_description
1 polymer ?
#
loop_
_entity_poly.entity_id
_entity_poly.type
_entity_poly.pdbx_seq_one_letter_code
_entity_poly.pdbx_strand_id
1 'polypeptide(L)'
;MKKKTWKIPLFLMVLFLTLYPFTSYAQPEGIIFKQADPLDKIMPDQNYFVDSDYQAALIRGERASFQFVVKSVSDIKNLKIEAGNLTNGSSQISPNFTAFVGYVKVGRNIINPSIEKIESPSRFYPDPLIEVEYKDVPAMQNQPVWVSYTIPKDASPGIYTGNVKISGTIKGSPFEMTKQVKAKIYGINLPEQKLWVTNWFNINENNLKLLNSGSPVELYSDHYWNIMKLFANIMRDHGQNVYIISPHELCKYTLNNGKYSFDFSNFDKMVSIFLQEGNMKRIEGGHIGGRVGDWMSPMGIRVPVGDGKFRTILLSNDSARNYITQFIPALDKHLKEKKWDKIYLQHIADEPIEGASAHSYVEIATLVKQLAPEFKIIEANHSQDVANTIDVWVPQLNFFKDDYEFYKERQQKDDEVWFYTCLAPQGNYANRFLEQPLIQTRILHWINYRYGATGYLHWGLNYWKGDPYYETTAINEESGNILPGGDSWIVYPAQDKLYSSIRFETMYDGIVDYELLKELDKTHPAEAAELARTIVYRFDWYDNNIDTFRKKRTEILELLSKR
;
A
#
# COMPACT_ATOMS: atom_id res chain seq x y z
N MET A 1 84.44 45.89 -21.86
CA MET A 1 83.65 44.64 -21.73
C MET A 1 82.58 44.82 -20.66
N LYS A 2 81.46 44.12 -20.81
CA LYS A 2 80.10 44.49 -20.39
C LYS A 2 79.81 44.45 -18.87
N LYS A 3 78.92 45.37 -18.48
CA LYS A 3 78.16 45.52 -17.21
C LYS A 3 77.49 44.23 -16.74
N LYS A 4 77.24 44.12 -15.43
CA LYS A 4 75.97 43.59 -14.89
C LYS A 4 75.72 44.06 -13.45
N THR A 5 74.74 44.96 -13.32
CA THR A 5 74.03 45.31 -12.09
C THR A 5 72.97 44.24 -11.82
N TRP A 6 72.88 43.75 -10.59
CA TRP A 6 71.83 42.81 -10.17
C TRP A 6 70.69 43.59 -9.51
N LYS A 7 69.47 43.43 -10.07
CA LYS A 7 68.21 43.85 -9.47
C LYS A 7 67.58 42.64 -8.76
N ILE A 8 67.17 42.81 -7.52
CA ILE A 8 66.36 41.86 -6.76
C ILE A 8 64.88 42.14 -7.10
N PRO A 9 64.06 41.15 -7.50
CA PRO A 9 62.63 41.36 -7.69
C PRO A 9 61.86 41.07 -6.41
N LEU A 10 60.93 41.99 -6.10
CA LEU A 10 59.91 41.91 -5.07
C LEU A 10 58.81 40.93 -5.54
N PHE A 11 58.60 39.82 -4.82
CA PHE A 11 57.53 38.87 -5.10
C PHE A 11 56.26 39.28 -4.35
N LEU A 12 55.25 39.76 -5.08
CA LEU A 12 53.91 40.07 -4.57
C LEU A 12 53.08 38.79 -4.58
N MET A 13 52.75 38.29 -3.39
CA MET A 13 51.88 37.13 -3.19
C MET A 13 50.43 37.61 -3.16
N VAL A 14 49.68 37.35 -4.24
CA VAL A 14 48.24 37.64 -4.34
C VAL A 14 47.47 36.48 -3.70
N LEU A 15 46.84 36.75 -2.56
CA LEU A 15 45.93 35.83 -1.87
C LEU A 15 44.55 35.87 -2.56
N PHE A 16 44.15 34.80 -3.24
CA PHE A 16 42.77 34.63 -3.71
C PHE A 16 41.91 34.17 -2.51
N LEU A 17 41.21 35.12 -1.90
CA LEU A 17 40.10 34.85 -0.99
C LEU A 17 38.85 34.53 -1.82
N THR A 18 38.53 33.25 -1.96
CA THR A 18 37.23 32.79 -2.48
C THR A 18 36.15 33.08 -1.43
N LEU A 19 35.55 34.26 -1.52
CA LEU A 19 34.31 34.60 -0.82
C LEU A 19 33.18 33.75 -1.41
N TYR A 20 32.75 32.71 -0.69
CA TYR A 20 31.41 32.15 -0.88
C TYR A 20 30.40 33.20 -0.41
N PRO A 21 29.52 33.73 -1.29
CA PRO A 21 28.46 34.60 -0.81
C PRO A 21 27.45 33.72 -0.09
N PHE A 22 27.47 33.74 1.25
CA PHE A 22 26.28 33.45 2.03
C PHE A 22 25.29 34.59 1.79
N THR A 23 24.59 34.56 0.65
CA THR A 23 23.35 35.32 0.50
C THR A 23 22.33 34.67 1.42
N SER A 24 22.25 35.18 2.64
CA SER A 24 21.05 35.09 3.47
C SER A 24 19.92 35.76 2.67
N TYR A 25 19.24 35.02 1.80
CA TYR A 25 17.96 35.45 1.28
C TYR A 25 17.05 35.61 2.50
N ALA A 26 16.66 36.85 2.79
CA ALA A 26 15.57 37.11 3.72
C ALA A 26 14.40 36.22 3.33
N GLN A 27 13.73 35.60 4.30
CA GLN A 27 12.55 34.79 4.00
C GLN A 27 11.60 35.64 3.15
N PRO A 28 11.23 35.20 1.94
CA PRO A 28 10.36 35.97 1.08
C PRO A 28 9.09 36.28 1.86
N GLU A 29 8.75 37.57 2.01
CA GLU A 29 7.58 37.97 2.78
C GLU A 29 6.34 37.23 2.27
N GLY A 30 5.65 36.53 3.18
CA GLY A 30 4.37 35.88 2.89
C GLY A 30 4.43 34.44 2.36
N ILE A 31 5.60 33.76 2.34
CA ILE A 31 5.68 32.32 2.12
C ILE A 31 5.80 31.56 3.45
N ILE A 32 4.94 30.56 3.64
CA ILE A 32 5.05 29.55 4.67
C ILE A 32 5.75 28.33 4.05
N PHE A 33 6.85 27.92 4.67
CA PHE A 33 7.48 26.61 4.43
C PHE A 33 7.77 25.99 5.79
N LYS A 34 6.97 24.99 6.19
CA LYS A 34 7.04 24.35 7.51
C LYS A 34 7.04 22.84 7.38
N GLN A 35 7.79 22.17 8.25
CA GLN A 35 7.79 20.72 8.37
C GLN A 35 6.55 20.26 9.16
N ALA A 36 5.98 19.12 8.76
CA ALA A 36 4.91 18.41 9.46
C ALA A 36 5.33 16.95 9.68
N ASP A 37 4.69 16.24 10.62
CA ASP A 37 4.88 14.79 10.69
C ASP A 37 4.29 14.15 9.42
N PRO A 38 4.93 13.15 8.80
CA PRO A 38 4.36 12.40 7.68
C PRO A 38 2.99 11.75 7.96
N LEU A 39 2.61 11.57 9.23
CA LEU A 39 1.30 11.06 9.65
C LEU A 39 0.23 12.17 9.76
N ASP A 40 0.59 13.44 9.64
CA ASP A 40 -0.37 14.54 9.60
C ASP A 40 -1.01 14.66 8.21
N LYS A 41 -2.34 14.76 8.15
CA LYS A 41 -3.04 15.15 6.93
C LYS A 41 -3.09 16.68 6.84
N ILE A 42 -2.25 17.24 5.97
CA ILE A 42 -2.25 18.68 5.69
C ILE A 42 -3.47 19.00 4.83
N MET A 43 -4.52 19.54 5.46
CA MET A 43 -5.81 19.78 4.80
C MET A 43 -5.76 21.02 3.90
N PRO A 44 -6.52 21.07 2.80
CA PRO A 44 -6.55 22.26 1.92
C PRO A 44 -7.11 23.49 2.64
N ASP A 45 -8.01 23.29 3.61
CA ASP A 45 -8.69 24.33 4.37
C ASP A 45 -7.95 24.74 5.66
N GLN A 46 -6.81 24.11 5.96
CA GLN A 46 -6.02 24.39 7.17
C GLN A 46 -5.30 25.74 7.08
N ASN A 47 -5.35 26.53 8.15
CA ASN A 47 -4.73 27.86 8.18
C ASN A 47 -3.60 28.01 9.20
N TYR A 48 -3.51 27.08 10.15
CA TYR A 48 -2.48 27.10 11.18
C TYR A 48 -1.58 25.87 11.03
N PHE A 49 -0.28 26.12 11.09
CA PHE A 49 0.75 25.10 10.97
C PHE A 49 1.78 25.30 12.08
N VAL A 50 2.03 24.25 12.84
CA VAL A 50 3.19 24.17 13.73
C VAL A 50 4.36 23.64 12.91
N ASP A 51 5.53 24.24 13.07
CA ASP A 51 6.74 23.70 12.46
C ASP A 51 7.21 22.55 13.34
N SER A 52 7.02 21.32 12.86
CA SER A 52 7.31 20.10 13.62
C SER A 52 8.82 19.93 13.83
N ASP A 53 9.21 19.42 14.99
CA ASP A 53 10.57 18.96 15.28
C ASP A 53 10.79 17.48 14.91
N TYR A 54 9.89 16.91 14.09
CA TYR A 54 9.91 15.52 13.67
C TYR A 54 11.30 15.06 13.20
N GLN A 55 11.76 14.00 13.83
CA GLN A 55 12.98 13.28 13.50
C GLN A 55 12.61 11.84 13.14
N ALA A 56 12.94 11.42 11.93
CA ALA A 56 12.70 10.05 11.51
C ALA A 56 13.59 9.09 12.34
N ALA A 57 13.01 8.08 12.96
CA ALA A 57 13.72 7.01 13.65
C ALA A 57 13.62 5.74 12.80
N LEU A 58 14.74 5.21 12.31
CA LEU A 58 14.72 4.24 11.20
C LEU A 58 15.73 3.12 11.41
N ILE A 59 15.50 2.00 10.72
CA ILE A 59 16.46 0.89 10.61
C ILE A 59 17.04 0.83 9.18
N ARG A 60 18.07 0.00 9.00
CA ARG A 60 18.66 -0.24 7.68
C ARG A 60 17.66 -0.98 6.77
N GLY A 61 17.48 -0.51 5.54
CA GLY A 61 16.51 -1.05 4.58
C GLY A 61 15.10 -0.43 4.66
N GLU A 62 14.82 0.39 5.67
CA GLU A 62 13.55 1.13 5.79
C GLU A 62 13.52 2.38 4.90
N ARG A 63 12.35 2.99 4.71
CA ARG A 63 12.21 4.30 4.06
C ARG A 63 11.98 5.40 5.10
N ALA A 64 12.80 6.44 5.05
CA ALA A 64 12.51 7.72 5.69
C ALA A 64 11.46 8.45 4.84
N SER A 65 10.47 9.06 5.48
CA SER A 65 9.59 10.03 4.82
C SER A 65 9.57 11.34 5.61
N PHE A 66 9.51 12.45 4.88
CA PHE A 66 9.39 13.80 5.40
C PHE A 66 8.29 14.53 4.63
N GLN A 67 7.48 15.30 5.35
CA GLN A 67 6.39 16.09 4.80
C GLN A 67 6.56 17.56 5.17
N PHE A 68 6.22 18.45 4.24
CA PHE A 68 6.20 19.89 4.46
C PHE A 68 4.95 20.50 3.86
N VAL A 69 4.53 21.65 4.39
CA VAL A 69 3.53 22.51 3.74
C VAL A 69 4.21 23.73 3.14
N VAL A 70 3.82 24.03 1.90
CA VAL A 70 4.11 25.30 1.23
C VAL A 70 2.81 26.07 1.07
N LYS A 71 2.77 27.33 1.49
CA LYS A 71 1.64 28.25 1.28
C LYS A 71 2.15 29.65 1.01
N SER A 72 1.48 30.42 0.17
CA SER A 72 1.82 31.83 -0.05
C SER A 72 0.56 32.67 -0.17
N VAL A 73 0.64 33.94 0.24
CA VAL A 73 -0.42 34.95 0.01
C VAL A 73 -0.56 35.37 -1.46
N SER A 74 0.33 34.92 -2.32
CA SER A 74 0.35 35.17 -3.76
C SER A 74 0.67 33.89 -4.52
N ASP A 75 0.24 33.82 -5.78
CA ASP A 75 0.51 32.66 -6.63
C ASP A 75 2.01 32.33 -6.67
N ILE A 76 2.32 31.06 -6.46
CA ILE A 76 3.63 30.50 -6.70
C ILE A 76 3.61 29.87 -8.09
N LYS A 77 4.53 30.30 -8.95
CA LYS A 77 4.76 29.73 -10.27
C LYS A 77 5.97 28.82 -10.25
N ASN A 78 5.85 27.67 -10.90
CA ASN A 78 6.91 26.66 -11.01
C ASN A 78 7.54 26.29 -9.65
N LEU A 79 6.71 26.02 -8.63
CA LEU A 79 7.20 25.50 -7.35
C LEU A 79 7.94 24.19 -7.62
N LYS A 80 9.19 24.10 -7.19
CA LYS A 80 10.07 22.93 -7.32
C LYS A 80 10.55 22.50 -5.95
N ILE A 81 10.75 21.19 -5.79
CA ILE A 81 11.31 20.58 -4.58
C ILE A 81 12.67 19.98 -4.93
N GLU A 82 13.70 20.26 -4.14
CA GLU A 82 15.02 19.66 -4.26
C GLU A 82 15.45 19.15 -2.89
N ALA A 83 15.61 17.84 -2.78
CA ALA A 83 16.12 17.19 -1.57
C ALA A 83 17.63 16.93 -1.72
N GLY A 84 18.41 17.34 -0.72
CA GLY A 84 19.83 17.03 -0.63
C GLY A 84 20.07 15.67 0.02
N ASN A 85 21.33 15.19 -0.03
CA ASN A 85 21.74 13.98 0.67
C ASN A 85 21.55 14.15 2.19
N LEU A 86 21.10 13.09 2.85
CA LEU A 86 21.27 12.91 4.30
C LEU A 86 22.73 12.55 4.57
N THR A 87 23.40 13.26 5.48
CA THR A 87 24.83 13.07 5.77
C THR A 87 25.10 12.82 7.25
N ASN A 88 26.06 11.93 7.51
CA ASN A 88 26.65 11.68 8.83
C ASN A 88 28.16 11.43 8.62
N GLY A 89 28.98 12.44 8.90
CA GLY A 89 30.40 12.42 8.54
C GLY A 89 30.59 12.27 7.03
N SER A 90 31.31 11.22 6.60
CA SER A 90 31.51 10.90 5.19
C SER A 90 30.38 10.07 4.57
N SER A 91 29.47 9.52 5.37
CA SER A 91 28.34 8.73 4.87
C SER A 91 27.28 9.63 4.27
N GLN A 92 26.73 9.23 3.12
CA GLN A 92 25.68 9.96 2.40
C GLN A 92 24.58 9.01 1.95
N ILE A 93 23.34 9.46 2.07
CA ILE A 93 22.15 8.76 1.58
C ILE A 93 21.37 9.74 0.71
N SER A 94 21.25 9.43 -0.58
CA SER A 94 20.53 10.27 -1.55
C SER A 94 19.02 10.08 -1.45
N PRO A 95 18.23 11.13 -1.71
CA PRO A 95 16.78 10.97 -1.82
C PRO A 95 16.46 10.11 -3.05
N ASN A 96 15.42 9.29 -2.94
CA ASN A 96 14.96 8.46 -4.06
C ASN A 96 13.56 8.86 -4.55
N PHE A 97 12.89 9.77 -3.86
CA PHE A 97 11.52 10.15 -4.20
C PHE A 97 11.19 11.56 -3.70
N THR A 98 10.55 12.35 -4.57
CA THR A 98 9.96 13.66 -4.23
C THR A 98 8.64 13.80 -4.96
N ALA A 99 7.59 14.23 -4.25
CA ALA A 99 6.27 14.39 -4.84
C ALA A 99 5.50 15.57 -4.23
N PHE A 100 4.52 16.06 -4.99
CA PHE A 100 3.48 16.92 -4.46
C PHE A 100 2.34 16.06 -3.95
N VAL A 101 1.90 16.30 -2.71
CA VAL A 101 0.68 15.65 -2.22
C VAL A 101 -0.52 16.33 -2.89
N GLY A 102 -1.27 15.59 -3.68
CA GLY A 102 -2.49 16.06 -4.31
C GLY A 102 -3.69 15.93 -3.37
N TYR A 103 -4.78 16.59 -3.74
CA TYR A 103 -6.04 16.53 -3.01
C TYR A 103 -7.10 15.81 -3.84
N VAL A 104 -7.88 14.96 -3.18
CA VAL A 104 -8.96 14.18 -3.79
C VAL A 104 -10.25 14.34 -3.00
N LYS A 105 -11.40 14.28 -3.67
CA LYS A 105 -12.69 14.58 -3.04
C LYS A 105 -13.34 13.33 -2.45
N VAL A 106 -14.03 13.51 -1.33
CA VAL A 106 -14.98 12.56 -0.76
C VAL A 106 -16.39 13.15 -0.87
N GLY A 107 -17.14 12.77 -1.90
CA GLY A 107 -18.45 13.38 -2.18
C GLY A 107 -19.61 12.85 -1.35
N ARG A 108 -19.51 11.60 -0.87
CA ARG A 108 -20.57 10.91 -0.12
C ARG A 108 -20.16 10.64 1.32
N ASN A 109 -21.09 10.83 2.25
CA ASN A 109 -20.88 10.52 3.65
C ASN A 109 -21.06 9.02 3.91
N ILE A 110 -20.23 8.47 4.79
CA ILE A 110 -20.42 7.13 5.35
C ILE A 110 -21.50 7.15 6.43
N ILE A 111 -22.17 6.02 6.63
CA ILE A 111 -23.33 5.89 7.52
C ILE A 111 -22.90 5.98 8.98
N ASN A 112 -21.85 5.23 9.36
CA ASN A 112 -21.35 5.14 10.73
C ASN A 112 -19.89 5.63 10.78
N PRO A 113 -19.63 6.96 10.74
CA PRO A 113 -18.26 7.45 10.78
C PRO A 113 -17.57 7.15 12.11
N SER A 114 -16.24 7.08 12.06
CA SER A 114 -15.39 7.08 13.26
C SER A 114 -15.63 8.35 14.07
N ILE A 115 -15.53 8.27 15.41
CA ILE A 115 -15.50 9.47 16.26
C ILE A 115 -14.29 10.35 15.98
N GLU A 116 -13.24 9.78 15.41
CA GLU A 116 -11.99 10.45 15.00
C GLU A 116 -12.02 10.90 13.54
N LYS A 117 -13.21 10.91 12.91
CA LYS A 117 -13.36 11.36 11.53
C LYS A 117 -12.77 12.78 11.37
N ILE A 118 -11.87 12.91 10.41
CA ILE A 118 -11.36 14.19 9.94
C ILE A 118 -12.41 14.80 9.01
N GLU A 119 -12.85 16.02 9.32
CA GLU A 119 -13.76 16.78 8.47
C GLU A 119 -13.01 17.83 7.65
N SER A 120 -13.34 17.90 6.35
CA SER A 120 -12.93 18.98 5.45
C SER A 120 -14.15 19.75 4.94
N PRO A 121 -14.24 21.07 5.14
CA PRO A 121 -15.27 21.90 4.54
C PRO A 121 -15.33 21.80 3.01
N SER A 122 -14.17 21.73 2.34
CA SER A 122 -14.08 21.55 0.89
C SER A 122 -14.34 20.11 0.44
N ARG A 123 -14.35 19.16 1.38
CA ARG A 123 -14.39 17.70 1.16
C ARG A 123 -13.20 17.15 0.39
N PHE A 124 -12.11 17.91 0.32
CA PHE A 124 -10.87 17.48 -0.31
C PHE A 124 -9.87 17.04 0.76
N TYR A 125 -9.24 15.89 0.52
CA TYR A 125 -8.31 15.25 1.44
C TYR A 125 -6.97 15.01 0.75
N PRO A 126 -5.83 15.22 1.44
CA PRO A 126 -4.51 14.95 0.88
C PRO A 126 -4.33 13.44 0.71
N ASP A 127 -3.88 12.99 -0.47
CA ASP A 127 -3.60 11.56 -0.66
C ASP A 127 -2.56 11.20 -1.74
N PRO A 128 -2.82 11.42 -3.05
CA PRO A 128 -1.90 10.98 -4.10
C PRO A 128 -0.54 11.68 -3.99
N LEU A 129 0.53 10.93 -4.20
CA LEU A 129 1.90 11.43 -4.31
C LEU A 129 2.23 11.68 -5.79
N ILE A 130 1.94 12.89 -6.27
CA ILE A 130 2.06 13.27 -7.68
C ILE A 130 3.51 13.66 -7.99
N GLU A 131 4.17 12.83 -8.80
CA GLU A 131 5.57 13.00 -9.20
C GLU A 131 5.69 13.84 -10.47
N VAL A 132 5.71 15.16 -10.31
CA VAL A 132 5.97 16.13 -11.39
C VAL A 132 7.14 17.02 -11.02
N GLU A 133 7.87 17.53 -12.01
CA GLU A 133 9.07 18.35 -11.79
C GLU A 133 8.76 19.67 -11.06
N TYR A 134 7.64 20.30 -11.42
CA TYR A 134 7.19 21.55 -10.83
C TYR A 134 5.67 21.64 -10.81
N LYS A 135 5.15 22.54 -9.97
CA LYS A 135 3.71 22.80 -9.84
C LYS A 135 3.42 24.27 -9.60
N ASP A 136 2.36 24.78 -10.22
CA ASP A 136 1.80 26.07 -9.85
C ASP A 136 0.91 25.93 -8.61
N VAL A 137 1.08 26.81 -7.63
CA VAL A 137 0.28 26.84 -6.40
C VAL A 137 -0.47 28.18 -6.33
N PRO A 138 -1.81 28.17 -6.41
CA PRO A 138 -2.59 29.39 -6.27
C PRO A 138 -2.42 30.02 -4.89
N ALA A 139 -2.58 31.35 -4.83
CA ALA A 139 -2.58 32.09 -3.58
C ALA A 139 -3.52 31.45 -2.54
N MET A 140 -3.06 31.44 -1.29
CA MET A 140 -3.78 30.94 -0.11
C MET A 140 -4.11 29.44 -0.12
N GLN A 141 -3.64 28.66 -1.11
CA GLN A 141 -3.76 27.21 -1.09
C GLN A 141 -2.55 26.55 -0.43
N ASN A 142 -2.82 25.53 0.38
CA ASN A 142 -1.77 24.70 0.98
C ASN A 142 -1.31 23.68 -0.06
N GLN A 143 -0.02 23.62 -0.35
CA GLN A 143 0.56 22.56 -1.16
C GLN A 143 1.51 21.74 -0.30
N PRO A 144 1.11 20.52 0.13
CA PRO A 144 2.00 19.64 0.84
C PRO A 144 2.99 19.02 -0.13
N VAL A 145 4.20 18.76 0.35
CA VAL A 145 5.29 18.15 -0.42
C VAL A 145 5.87 17.00 0.38
N TRP A 146 6.24 15.93 -0.31
CA TRP A 146 6.70 14.68 0.27
C TRP A 146 8.10 14.34 -0.26
N VAL A 147 8.98 13.91 0.64
CA VAL A 147 10.35 13.49 0.31
C VAL A 147 10.63 12.17 1.00
N SER A 148 11.16 11.19 0.28
CA SER A 148 11.59 9.92 0.86
C SER A 148 13.06 9.56 0.55
N TYR A 149 13.66 8.84 1.50
CA TYR A 149 15.01 8.27 1.42
C TYR A 149 14.95 6.78 1.77
N THR A 150 15.47 5.92 0.90
CA THR A 150 15.62 4.49 1.20
C THR A 150 16.95 4.29 1.91
N ILE A 151 16.91 3.80 3.14
CA ILE A 151 18.09 3.61 3.97
C ILE A 151 18.85 2.37 3.47
N PRO A 152 20.13 2.50 3.06
CA PRO A 152 20.92 1.35 2.63
C PRO A 152 21.04 0.28 3.72
N LYS A 153 21.11 -0.99 3.31
CA LYS A 153 21.26 -2.14 4.23
C LYS A 153 22.58 -2.14 4.98
N ASP A 154 23.56 -1.38 4.52
CA ASP A 154 24.90 -1.23 5.09
C ASP A 154 25.12 0.16 5.73
N ALA A 155 24.07 0.98 5.85
CA ALA A 155 24.18 2.32 6.41
C ALA A 155 24.78 2.30 7.83
N SER A 156 25.71 3.22 8.10
CA SER A 156 26.26 3.41 9.44
C SER A 156 25.17 3.91 10.40
N PRO A 157 25.09 3.39 11.63
CA PRO A 157 24.16 3.93 12.62
C PRO A 157 24.55 5.36 13.01
N GLY A 158 23.56 6.17 13.38
CA GLY A 158 23.78 7.53 13.86
C GLY A 158 22.75 8.53 13.35
N ILE A 159 23.00 9.81 13.65
CA ILE A 159 22.12 10.91 13.25
C ILE A 159 22.62 11.47 11.92
N TYR A 160 21.76 11.44 10.92
CA TYR A 160 21.97 12.05 9.63
C TYR A 160 21.18 13.35 9.54
N THR A 161 21.79 14.36 8.93
CA THR A 161 21.15 15.65 8.63
C THR A 161 21.13 15.89 7.13
N GLY A 162 20.05 16.44 6.61
CA GLY A 162 19.95 16.84 5.20
C GLY A 162 19.15 18.13 5.06
N ASN A 163 19.10 18.67 3.86
CA ASN A 163 18.36 19.88 3.55
C ASN A 163 17.32 19.58 2.46
N VAL A 164 16.08 20.01 2.68
CA VAL A 164 15.02 20.04 1.67
C VAL A 164 14.79 21.50 1.28
N LYS A 165 14.83 21.75 -0.01
CA LYS A 165 14.75 23.08 -0.60
C LYS A 165 13.51 23.19 -1.46
N ILE A 166 12.86 24.35 -1.38
CA ILE A 166 11.83 24.74 -2.33
C ILE A 166 12.29 25.98 -3.10
N SER A 167 11.91 26.08 -4.36
CA SER A 167 12.15 27.25 -5.20
C SER A 167 10.99 27.49 -6.15
N GLY A 168 10.92 28.69 -6.72
CA GLY A 168 9.90 29.07 -7.68
C GLY A 168 9.88 30.59 -7.88
N THR A 169 8.78 31.10 -8.41
CA THR A 169 8.60 32.54 -8.66
C THR A 169 7.31 33.05 -8.02
N ILE A 170 7.37 34.20 -7.34
CA ILE A 170 6.22 34.93 -6.80
C ILE A 170 6.25 36.35 -7.33
N LYS A 171 5.11 36.82 -7.87
CA LYS A 171 4.99 38.17 -8.46
C LYS A 171 6.13 38.50 -9.45
N GLY A 172 6.61 37.49 -10.19
CA GLY A 172 7.70 37.62 -11.15
C GLY A 172 9.12 37.61 -10.56
N SER A 173 9.30 37.53 -9.24
CA SER A 173 10.62 37.42 -8.59
C SER A 173 10.90 35.99 -8.12
N PRO A 174 12.11 35.45 -8.34
CA PRO A 174 12.47 34.12 -7.88
C PRO A 174 12.61 34.09 -6.35
N PHE A 175 12.33 32.94 -5.76
CA PHE A 175 12.63 32.68 -4.35
C PHE A 175 13.22 31.29 -4.14
N GLU A 176 13.88 31.13 -3.01
CA GLU A 176 14.39 29.86 -2.53
C GLU A 176 14.28 29.81 -1.00
N MET A 177 13.87 28.67 -0.45
CA MET A 177 13.82 28.43 1.00
C MET A 177 14.30 27.02 1.30
N THR A 178 14.99 26.85 2.43
CA THR A 178 15.55 25.55 2.85
C THR A 178 15.10 25.19 4.26
N LYS A 179 14.82 23.90 4.49
CA LYS A 179 14.56 23.30 5.79
C LYS A 179 15.51 22.14 6.02
N GLN A 180 16.07 22.06 7.23
CA GLN A 180 16.89 20.92 7.63
C GLN A 180 15.97 19.78 8.10
N VAL A 181 16.30 18.55 7.70
CA VAL A 181 15.68 17.32 8.19
C VAL A 181 16.68 16.47 8.96
N LYS A 182 16.17 15.62 9.86
CA LYS A 182 16.97 14.73 10.70
C LYS A 182 16.44 13.30 10.64
N ALA A 183 17.35 12.34 10.52
CA ALA A 183 17.06 10.91 10.60
C ALA A 183 18.04 10.22 11.56
N LYS A 184 17.55 9.49 12.57
CA LYS A 184 18.35 8.59 13.41
C LYS A 184 18.25 7.17 12.86
N ILE A 185 19.38 6.64 12.41
CA ILE A 185 19.48 5.26 11.91
C ILE A 185 20.02 4.38 13.03
N TYR A 186 19.25 3.36 13.40
CA TYR A 186 19.64 2.31 14.33
C TYR A 186 20.35 1.18 13.58
N GLY A 187 21.28 0.51 14.25
CA GLY A 187 22.09 -0.58 13.66
C GLY A 187 21.37 -1.90 13.41
N ILE A 188 20.05 -1.85 13.26
CA ILE A 188 19.16 -2.99 13.03
C ILE A 188 18.94 -3.12 11.52
N ASN A 189 18.90 -4.36 11.02
CA ASN A 189 18.50 -4.61 9.64
C ASN A 189 16.99 -4.86 9.59
N LEU A 190 16.32 -4.33 8.57
CA LEU A 190 14.93 -4.65 8.27
C LEU A 190 14.76 -6.18 8.23
N PRO A 191 13.92 -6.76 9.12
CA PRO A 191 13.69 -8.19 9.11
C PRO A 191 13.05 -8.65 7.81
N GLU A 192 13.20 -9.94 7.50
CA GLU A 192 12.46 -10.54 6.41
C GLU A 192 10.96 -10.50 6.73
N GLN A 193 10.15 -9.94 5.83
CA GLN A 193 8.71 -9.84 6.03
C GLN A 193 8.05 -11.22 6.14
N LYS A 194 7.36 -11.45 7.25
CA LYS A 194 6.55 -12.63 7.52
C LYS A 194 5.04 -12.35 7.44
N LEU A 195 4.62 -11.09 7.58
CA LEU A 195 3.23 -10.71 7.37
C LEU A 195 2.84 -10.92 5.89
N TRP A 196 1.76 -11.65 5.66
CA TRP A 196 1.17 -11.76 4.33
C TRP A 196 0.31 -10.54 4.03
N VAL A 197 0.55 -9.87 2.92
CA VAL A 197 -0.20 -8.67 2.54
C VAL A 197 -0.65 -8.80 1.10
N THR A 198 -1.94 -8.53 0.88
CA THR A 198 -2.56 -8.54 -0.44
C THR A 198 -3.50 -7.33 -0.58
N ASN A 199 -3.27 -6.51 -1.60
CA ASN A 199 -4.24 -5.57 -2.13
C ASN A 199 -4.62 -6.06 -3.52
N TRP A 200 -5.88 -6.41 -3.72
CA TRP A 200 -6.35 -6.89 -5.02
C TRP A 200 -6.35 -5.78 -6.06
N PHE A 201 -6.06 -6.11 -7.31
CA PHE A 201 -5.93 -5.14 -8.39
C PHE A 201 -6.86 -5.48 -9.55
N ASN A 202 -7.26 -4.46 -10.30
CA ASN A 202 -8.20 -4.57 -11.39
C ASN A 202 -7.61 -4.00 -12.68
N ILE A 203 -7.59 -4.83 -13.72
CA ILE A 203 -6.98 -4.56 -15.03
C ILE A 203 -8.02 -4.62 -16.16
N ASN A 204 -9.26 -4.23 -15.86
CA ASN A 204 -10.29 -4.09 -16.88
C ASN A 204 -9.93 -3.00 -17.92
N GLU A 205 -10.65 -2.99 -19.04
CA GLU A 205 -10.42 -2.05 -20.14
C GLU A 205 -10.40 -0.57 -19.71
N ASN A 206 -11.31 -0.16 -18.82
CA ASN A 206 -11.38 1.24 -18.35
C ASN A 206 -10.15 1.60 -17.51
N ASN A 207 -9.71 0.70 -16.62
CA ASN A 207 -8.51 0.92 -15.82
C ASN A 207 -7.25 0.98 -16.69
N LEU A 208 -7.15 0.11 -17.71
CA LEU A 208 -6.04 0.16 -18.65
C LEU A 208 -6.02 1.45 -19.47
N LYS A 209 -7.20 1.97 -19.88
CA LYS A 209 -7.31 3.28 -20.55
C LYS A 209 -6.77 4.41 -19.69
N LEU A 210 -7.05 4.42 -18.38
CA LEU A 210 -6.55 5.45 -17.47
C LEU A 210 -5.01 5.48 -17.38
N LEU A 211 -4.35 4.35 -17.64
CA LEU A 211 -2.89 4.24 -17.67
C LEU A 211 -2.27 4.55 -19.04
N ASN A 212 -3.11 4.73 -20.07
CA ASN A 212 -2.69 5.01 -21.44
C ASN A 212 -3.38 6.28 -21.99
N SER A 213 -3.49 7.32 -21.16
CA SER A 213 -4.05 8.63 -21.55
C SER A 213 -5.44 8.55 -22.20
N GLY A 214 -6.27 7.61 -21.75
CA GLY A 214 -7.63 7.36 -22.24
C GLY A 214 -7.71 6.43 -23.47
N SER A 215 -6.58 6.04 -24.05
CA SER A 215 -6.53 5.17 -25.23
C SER A 215 -6.65 3.68 -24.85
N PRO A 216 -7.39 2.87 -25.64
CA PRO A 216 -7.48 1.43 -25.39
C PRO A 216 -6.10 0.76 -25.35
N VAL A 217 -5.95 -0.24 -24.49
CA VAL A 217 -4.77 -1.11 -24.43
C VAL A 217 -5.18 -2.48 -24.91
N GLU A 218 -4.49 -2.99 -25.93
CA GLU A 218 -4.69 -4.37 -26.41
C GLU A 218 -4.22 -5.36 -25.35
N LEU A 219 -5.11 -6.26 -24.92
CA LEU A 219 -4.80 -7.30 -23.94
C LEU A 219 -3.65 -8.17 -24.43
N TYR A 220 -2.70 -8.46 -23.53
CA TYR A 220 -1.52 -9.29 -23.79
C TYR A 220 -0.52 -8.75 -24.82
N SER A 221 -0.67 -7.51 -25.29
CA SER A 221 0.38 -6.78 -26.02
C SER A 221 1.60 -6.49 -25.13
N ASP A 222 2.73 -6.10 -25.73
CA ASP A 222 3.91 -5.71 -24.95
C ASP A 222 3.63 -4.54 -24.01
N HIS A 223 2.78 -3.59 -24.42
CA HIS A 223 2.35 -2.48 -23.57
C HIS A 223 1.52 -2.96 -22.37
N TYR A 224 0.57 -3.89 -22.57
CA TYR A 224 -0.16 -4.52 -21.45
C TYR A 224 0.79 -5.17 -20.44
N TRP A 225 1.79 -5.92 -20.91
CA TRP A 225 2.75 -6.58 -20.02
C TRP A 225 3.67 -5.58 -19.32
N ASN A 226 4.00 -4.45 -19.94
CA ASN A 226 4.72 -3.36 -19.28
C ASN A 226 3.86 -2.74 -18.16
N ILE A 227 2.55 -2.56 -18.37
CA ILE A 227 1.64 -2.12 -17.31
C ILE A 227 1.64 -3.13 -16.14
N MET A 228 1.65 -4.44 -16.40
CA MET A 228 1.74 -5.44 -15.31
C MET A 228 3.03 -5.30 -14.48
N LYS A 229 4.16 -4.90 -15.10
CA LYS A 229 5.39 -4.59 -14.37
C LYS A 229 5.24 -3.35 -13.48
N LEU A 230 4.48 -2.33 -13.90
CA LEU A 230 4.19 -1.16 -13.05
C LEU A 230 3.46 -1.59 -11.77
N PHE A 231 2.43 -2.43 -11.90
CA PHE A 231 1.72 -3.00 -10.75
C PHE A 231 2.63 -3.86 -9.86
N ALA A 232 3.41 -4.76 -10.46
CA ALA A 232 4.35 -5.60 -9.71
C ALA A 232 5.34 -4.75 -8.89
N ASN A 233 5.92 -3.72 -9.50
CA ASN A 233 6.86 -2.81 -8.86
C ASN A 233 6.22 -2.03 -7.71
N ILE A 234 5.09 -1.34 -7.93
CA ILE A 234 4.49 -0.52 -6.87
C ILE A 234 3.99 -1.38 -5.70
N MET A 235 3.47 -2.58 -5.97
CA MET A 235 3.06 -3.52 -4.91
C MET A 235 4.27 -4.01 -4.10
N ARG A 236 5.35 -4.46 -4.78
CA ARG A 236 6.60 -4.86 -4.11
C ARG A 236 7.14 -3.74 -3.24
N ASP A 237 7.20 -2.55 -3.83
CA ASP A 237 7.71 -1.34 -3.20
C ASP A 237 6.77 -0.86 -2.08
N HIS A 238 5.73 -1.59 -1.68
CA HIS A 238 4.91 -1.29 -0.52
C HIS A 238 4.64 -2.53 0.35
N GLY A 239 5.49 -3.55 0.23
CA GLY A 239 5.43 -4.73 1.11
C GLY A 239 4.31 -5.72 0.76
N GLN A 240 3.69 -5.62 -0.41
CA GLN A 240 2.81 -6.69 -0.88
C GLN A 240 3.66 -7.90 -1.29
N ASN A 241 3.24 -9.09 -0.85
CA ASN A 241 3.95 -10.34 -1.11
C ASN A 241 3.02 -11.49 -1.53
N VAL A 242 1.71 -11.26 -1.51
CA VAL A 242 0.68 -12.15 -2.03
C VAL A 242 -0.10 -11.43 -3.13
N TYR A 243 -0.39 -12.13 -4.23
CA TYR A 243 -0.96 -11.52 -5.43
C TYR A 243 -2.10 -12.38 -5.98
N ILE A 244 -3.25 -11.76 -6.18
CA ILE A 244 -4.38 -12.38 -6.87
C ILE A 244 -4.09 -12.45 -8.39
N ILE A 245 -3.83 -13.65 -8.87
CA ILE A 245 -3.53 -13.95 -10.28
C ILE A 245 -4.36 -15.17 -10.64
N SER A 246 -5.53 -14.94 -11.23
CA SER A 246 -6.50 -15.99 -11.48
C SER A 246 -6.13 -16.83 -12.71
N PRO A 247 -5.73 -18.11 -12.57
CA PRO A 247 -5.61 -19.00 -13.72
C PRO A 247 -6.97 -19.20 -14.38
N HIS A 248 -8.07 -19.13 -13.63
CA HIS A 248 -9.41 -19.27 -14.16
C HIS A 248 -9.75 -18.16 -15.17
N GLU A 249 -9.34 -16.91 -14.91
CA GLU A 249 -9.58 -15.77 -15.81
C GLU A 249 -8.53 -15.63 -16.91
N LEU A 250 -7.29 -16.07 -16.66
CA LEU A 250 -6.18 -15.95 -17.62
C LEU A 250 -6.04 -17.16 -18.56
N CYS A 251 -6.66 -18.29 -18.22
CA CYS A 251 -6.60 -19.50 -19.04
C CYS A 251 -7.45 -19.36 -20.31
N LYS A 252 -6.90 -19.80 -21.44
CA LYS A 252 -7.69 -20.04 -22.66
C LYS A 252 -8.28 -21.44 -22.59
N TYR A 253 -9.50 -21.59 -23.08
CA TYR A 253 -10.20 -22.87 -23.06
C TYR A 253 -10.79 -23.22 -24.42
N THR A 254 -10.84 -24.52 -24.73
CA THR A 254 -11.65 -25.06 -25.82
C THR A 254 -12.49 -26.22 -25.29
N LEU A 255 -13.73 -26.35 -25.76
CA LEU A 255 -14.65 -27.43 -25.38
C LEU A 255 -15.03 -28.23 -26.63
N ASN A 256 -14.60 -29.49 -26.68
CA ASN A 256 -14.90 -30.41 -27.78
C ASN A 256 -15.54 -31.69 -27.23
N ASN A 257 -16.78 -31.98 -27.63
CA ASN A 257 -17.52 -33.17 -27.21
C ASN A 257 -17.49 -33.41 -25.68
N GLY A 258 -17.71 -32.36 -24.89
CA GLY A 258 -17.71 -32.42 -23.42
C GLY A 258 -16.32 -32.39 -22.77
N LYS A 259 -15.23 -32.43 -23.53
CA LYS A 259 -13.86 -32.39 -23.02
C LYS A 259 -13.23 -31.00 -23.17
N TYR A 260 -12.73 -30.46 -22.06
CA TYR A 260 -12.01 -29.19 -22.04
C TYR A 260 -10.52 -29.38 -22.35
N SER A 261 -9.93 -28.42 -23.05
CA SER A 261 -8.48 -28.22 -23.12
C SER A 261 -8.14 -26.85 -22.55
N PHE A 262 -7.07 -26.77 -21.76
CA PHE A 262 -6.65 -25.57 -21.03
C PHE A 262 -5.26 -25.13 -21.47
N ASP A 263 -5.11 -23.84 -21.79
CA ASP A 263 -3.83 -23.19 -22.07
C ASP A 263 -3.59 -22.08 -21.04
N PHE A 264 -2.60 -22.32 -20.17
CA PHE A 264 -2.20 -21.45 -19.07
C PHE A 264 -1.10 -20.44 -19.46
N SER A 265 -0.78 -20.25 -20.74
CA SER A 265 0.33 -19.38 -21.18
C SER A 265 0.27 -17.93 -20.66
N ASN A 266 -0.92 -17.33 -20.61
CA ASN A 266 -1.12 -15.99 -20.06
C ASN A 266 -0.95 -15.97 -18.53
N PHE A 267 -1.46 -17.00 -17.84
CA PHE A 267 -1.26 -17.18 -16.39
C PHE A 267 0.23 -17.30 -16.08
N ASP A 268 0.96 -18.12 -16.84
CA ASP A 268 2.40 -18.31 -16.69
C ASP A 268 3.18 -17.02 -16.86
N LYS A 269 2.85 -16.24 -17.89
CA LYS A 269 3.52 -14.96 -18.16
C LYS A 269 3.25 -13.95 -17.04
N MET A 270 2.03 -13.88 -16.54
CA MET A 270 1.69 -13.01 -15.41
C MET A 270 2.43 -13.43 -14.14
N VAL A 271 2.35 -14.70 -13.73
CA VAL A 271 3.05 -15.22 -12.55
C VAL A 271 4.56 -14.96 -12.65
N SER A 272 5.16 -15.17 -13.84
CA SER A 272 6.59 -14.92 -14.05
C SER A 272 6.98 -13.46 -13.82
N ILE A 273 6.16 -12.51 -14.29
CA ILE A 273 6.39 -11.07 -14.05
C ILE A 273 6.34 -10.77 -12.56
N PHE A 274 5.32 -11.26 -11.84
CA PHE A 274 5.17 -10.95 -10.42
C PHE A 274 6.20 -11.68 -9.52
N LEU A 275 6.70 -12.85 -9.92
CA LEU A 275 7.83 -13.49 -9.25
C LEU A 275 9.14 -12.68 -9.43
N GLN A 276 9.39 -12.16 -10.63
CA GLN A 276 10.63 -11.45 -10.96
C GLN A 276 10.63 -10.01 -10.46
N GLU A 277 9.57 -9.26 -10.76
CA GLU A 277 9.46 -7.83 -10.48
C GLU A 277 8.72 -7.55 -9.17
N GLY A 278 7.79 -8.42 -8.79
CA GLY A 278 6.92 -8.21 -7.63
C GLY A 278 7.48 -8.75 -6.31
N ASN A 279 8.57 -9.53 -6.32
CA ASN A 279 8.99 -10.32 -5.15
C ASN A 279 7.85 -11.20 -4.58
N MET A 280 6.95 -11.66 -5.45
CA MET A 280 5.80 -12.48 -5.05
C MET A 280 6.24 -13.74 -4.31
N LYS A 281 5.56 -14.03 -3.21
CA LYS A 281 5.80 -15.19 -2.36
C LYS A 281 4.64 -16.18 -2.38
N ARG A 282 3.42 -15.72 -2.65
CA ARG A 282 2.22 -16.55 -2.79
C ARG A 282 1.31 -16.05 -3.91
N ILE A 283 0.60 -16.98 -4.54
CA ILE A 283 -0.38 -16.75 -5.60
C ILE A 283 -1.76 -17.00 -5.00
N GLU A 284 -2.63 -16.01 -5.03
CA GLU A 284 -4.06 -16.19 -4.83
C GLU A 284 -4.71 -16.48 -6.19
N GLY A 285 -5.31 -17.66 -6.33
CA GLY A 285 -5.88 -18.18 -7.57
C GLY A 285 -7.18 -17.53 -8.04
N GLY A 286 -7.65 -16.50 -7.34
CA GLY A 286 -8.93 -15.85 -7.58
C GLY A 286 -10.15 -16.78 -7.46
N HIS A 287 -11.34 -16.20 -7.57
CA HIS A 287 -12.59 -16.93 -7.34
C HIS A 287 -13.03 -17.74 -8.57
N ILE A 288 -13.15 -19.05 -8.40
CA ILE A 288 -13.69 -20.00 -9.40
C ILE A 288 -15.21 -20.10 -9.34
N GLY A 289 -15.83 -19.57 -8.28
CA GLY A 289 -17.27 -19.52 -8.06
C GLY A 289 -17.75 -18.12 -7.73
N GLY A 290 -19.04 -18.03 -7.41
CA GLY A 290 -19.72 -16.81 -6.98
C GLY A 290 -21.20 -17.08 -6.71
N ARG A 291 -21.95 -16.07 -6.28
CA ARG A 291 -23.40 -16.19 -6.08
C ARG A 291 -24.11 -16.35 -7.43
N VAL A 292 -25.13 -17.22 -7.50
CA VAL A 292 -25.94 -17.40 -8.73
C VAL A 292 -26.97 -16.27 -8.96
N GLY A 293 -27.14 -15.40 -7.97
CA GLY A 293 -28.09 -14.30 -7.96
C GLY A 293 -27.61 -13.18 -7.05
N ASP A 294 -28.48 -12.72 -6.16
CA ASP A 294 -28.20 -11.67 -5.17
C ASP A 294 -27.35 -12.16 -3.98
N TRP A 295 -27.10 -11.24 -3.04
CA TRP A 295 -26.34 -11.48 -1.82
C TRP A 295 -26.77 -12.72 -1.00
N MET A 296 -28.05 -13.07 -1.04
CA MET A 296 -28.65 -14.19 -0.30
C MET A 296 -28.74 -15.48 -1.12
N SER A 297 -28.23 -15.47 -2.35
CA SER A 297 -28.28 -16.63 -3.24
C SER A 297 -27.17 -17.64 -2.94
N PRO A 298 -27.40 -18.94 -3.25
CA PRO A 298 -26.36 -19.95 -3.13
C PRO A 298 -25.15 -19.69 -4.06
N MET A 299 -24.02 -20.30 -3.72
CA MET A 299 -22.82 -20.30 -4.56
C MET A 299 -22.95 -21.28 -5.71
N GLY A 300 -22.39 -20.90 -6.86
CA GLY A 300 -22.20 -21.74 -8.03
C GLY A 300 -20.78 -21.61 -8.58
N ILE A 301 -20.47 -22.40 -9.61
CA ILE A 301 -19.21 -22.37 -10.34
C ILE A 301 -19.33 -21.36 -11.48
N ARG A 302 -18.31 -20.52 -11.68
CA ARG A 302 -18.20 -19.66 -12.87
C ARG A 302 -17.75 -20.53 -14.05
N VAL A 303 -18.68 -20.94 -14.90
CA VAL A 303 -18.42 -21.80 -16.06
C VAL A 303 -18.16 -20.94 -17.31
N PRO A 304 -17.12 -21.22 -18.11
CA PRO A 304 -16.88 -20.51 -19.36
C PRO A 304 -17.98 -20.77 -20.38
N VAL A 305 -18.45 -19.71 -21.05
CA VAL A 305 -19.53 -19.76 -22.05
C VAL A 305 -19.13 -19.23 -23.44
N GLY A 306 -17.84 -19.03 -23.69
CA GLY A 306 -17.30 -18.46 -24.93
C GLY A 306 -16.97 -16.97 -24.82
N ASP A 307 -16.17 -16.46 -25.77
CA ASP A 307 -15.74 -15.05 -25.86
C ASP A 307 -15.10 -14.49 -24.57
N GLY A 308 -14.41 -15.34 -23.80
CA GLY A 308 -13.81 -14.94 -22.53
C GLY A 308 -14.82 -14.63 -21.41
N LYS A 309 -16.09 -15.00 -21.58
CA LYS A 309 -17.15 -14.76 -20.60
C LYS A 309 -17.42 -16.01 -19.75
N PHE A 310 -17.93 -15.76 -18.56
CA PHE A 310 -18.34 -16.79 -17.60
C PHE A 310 -19.80 -16.60 -17.20
N ARG A 311 -20.47 -17.69 -16.82
CA ARG A 311 -21.75 -17.67 -16.12
C ARG A 311 -21.63 -18.46 -14.84
N THR A 312 -22.19 -17.95 -13.76
CA THR A 312 -22.26 -18.69 -12.50
C THR A 312 -23.40 -19.70 -12.56
N ILE A 313 -23.10 -20.98 -12.35
CA ILE A 313 -24.04 -22.09 -12.49
C ILE A 313 -23.91 -22.99 -11.25
N LEU A 314 -25.04 -23.42 -10.69
CA LEU A 314 -25.06 -24.35 -9.55
C LEU A 314 -24.28 -25.63 -9.84
N LEU A 315 -23.59 -26.16 -8.83
CA LEU A 315 -22.79 -27.38 -8.93
C LEU A 315 -23.61 -28.63 -9.29
N SER A 316 -24.92 -28.63 -9.02
CA SER A 316 -25.85 -29.68 -9.41
C SER A 316 -26.06 -29.78 -10.93
N ASN A 317 -25.68 -28.76 -11.70
CA ASN A 317 -25.77 -28.77 -13.15
C ASN A 317 -24.59 -29.54 -13.77
N ASP A 318 -24.88 -30.40 -14.74
CA ASP A 318 -23.87 -31.22 -15.43
C ASP A 318 -22.75 -30.39 -16.07
N SER A 319 -23.04 -29.20 -16.59
CA SER A 319 -22.01 -28.33 -17.20
C SER A 319 -21.02 -27.79 -16.16
N ALA A 320 -21.51 -27.37 -14.99
CA ALA A 320 -20.69 -26.91 -13.88
C ALA A 320 -19.81 -28.03 -13.34
N ARG A 321 -20.42 -29.19 -13.08
CA ARG A 321 -19.70 -30.39 -12.63
C ARG A 321 -18.66 -30.84 -13.65
N ASN A 322 -19.03 -30.91 -14.94
CA ASN A 322 -18.12 -31.30 -16.02
C ASN A 322 -16.92 -30.35 -16.15
N TYR A 323 -17.15 -29.04 -16.01
CA TYR A 323 -16.08 -28.06 -16.06
C TYR A 323 -15.12 -28.20 -14.88
N ILE A 324 -15.63 -28.13 -13.65
CA ILE A 324 -14.77 -28.07 -12.45
C ILE A 324 -13.98 -29.37 -12.25
N THR A 325 -14.56 -30.53 -12.59
CA THR A 325 -13.88 -31.84 -12.52
C THR A 325 -12.78 -32.02 -13.55
N GLN A 326 -12.71 -31.17 -14.58
CA GLN A 326 -11.61 -31.14 -15.54
C GLN A 326 -10.61 -30.01 -15.24
N PHE A 327 -11.10 -28.82 -14.85
CA PHE A 327 -10.27 -27.65 -14.61
C PHE A 327 -9.34 -27.82 -13.40
N ILE A 328 -9.86 -28.25 -12.25
CA ILE A 328 -9.05 -28.35 -11.01
C ILE A 328 -7.90 -29.36 -11.16
N PRO A 329 -8.11 -30.60 -11.66
CA PRO A 329 -7.00 -31.53 -11.86
C PRO A 329 -5.98 -31.05 -12.90
N ALA A 330 -6.45 -30.36 -13.97
CA ALA A 330 -5.54 -29.80 -14.96
C ALA A 330 -4.67 -28.67 -14.38
N LEU A 331 -5.27 -27.81 -13.56
CA LEU A 331 -4.55 -26.74 -12.86
C LEU A 331 -3.57 -27.30 -11.83
N ASP A 332 -3.97 -28.27 -11.00
CA ASP A 332 -3.09 -28.91 -10.02
C ASP A 332 -1.86 -29.54 -10.70
N LYS A 333 -2.08 -30.28 -11.79
CA LYS A 333 -0.99 -30.83 -12.60
C LYS A 333 -0.06 -29.73 -13.12
N HIS A 334 -0.61 -28.66 -13.69
CA HIS A 334 0.16 -27.55 -14.24
C HIS A 334 0.99 -26.85 -13.15
N LEU A 335 0.40 -26.55 -11.99
CA LEU A 335 1.09 -25.93 -10.87
C LEU A 335 2.26 -26.78 -10.38
N LYS A 336 2.11 -28.12 -10.31
CA LYS A 336 3.19 -29.05 -9.96
C LYS A 336 4.31 -29.07 -11.00
N GLU A 337 3.98 -29.04 -12.30
CA GLU A 337 4.97 -28.94 -13.38
C GLU A 337 5.78 -27.64 -13.31
N LYS A 338 5.12 -26.53 -12.95
CA LYS A 338 5.75 -25.22 -12.73
C LYS A 338 6.44 -25.07 -11.37
N LYS A 339 6.23 -26.02 -10.45
CA LYS A 339 6.66 -25.97 -9.04
C LYS A 339 6.08 -24.78 -8.27
N TRP A 340 4.84 -24.40 -8.60
CA TRP A 340 4.10 -23.33 -7.94
C TRP A 340 3.03 -23.85 -6.97
N ASP A 341 2.83 -25.16 -6.90
CA ASP A 341 1.86 -25.82 -6.03
C ASP A 341 2.03 -25.45 -4.55
N LYS A 342 3.27 -25.26 -4.08
CA LYS A 342 3.55 -24.92 -2.67
C LYS A 342 3.34 -23.45 -2.31
N ILE A 343 3.14 -22.58 -3.30
CA ILE A 343 2.89 -21.15 -3.10
C ILE A 343 1.50 -20.73 -3.57
N TYR A 344 0.66 -21.67 -4.02
CA TYR A 344 -0.66 -21.41 -4.56
C TYR A 344 -1.75 -21.56 -3.48
N LEU A 345 -2.68 -20.60 -3.43
CA LEU A 345 -3.86 -20.59 -2.59
C LEU A 345 -5.09 -20.39 -3.47
N GLN A 346 -6.13 -21.22 -3.35
CA GLN A 346 -7.34 -21.12 -4.16
C GLN A 346 -8.46 -20.42 -3.38
N HIS A 347 -9.04 -19.36 -3.95
CA HIS A 347 -10.34 -18.86 -3.49
C HIS A 347 -11.45 -19.68 -4.15
N ILE A 348 -12.49 -20.03 -3.40
CA ILE A 348 -13.66 -20.73 -3.95
C ILE A 348 -14.67 -19.71 -4.42
N ALA A 349 -15.15 -18.85 -3.52
CA ALA A 349 -16.15 -17.83 -3.76
C ALA A 349 -16.20 -16.83 -2.60
N ASP A 350 -16.47 -15.56 -2.90
CA ASP A 350 -16.32 -14.46 -1.94
C ASP A 350 -17.42 -14.42 -0.85
N GLU A 351 -16.99 -14.23 0.40
CA GLU A 351 -17.83 -13.94 1.59
C GLU A 351 -19.03 -14.89 1.78
N PRO A 352 -18.82 -16.21 1.99
CA PRO A 352 -19.92 -17.11 2.34
C PRO A 352 -20.58 -16.70 3.66
N ILE A 353 -21.92 -16.73 3.69
CA ILE A 353 -22.74 -16.34 4.84
C ILE A 353 -23.61 -17.50 5.33
N GLU A 354 -23.81 -17.54 6.64
CA GLU A 354 -24.68 -18.51 7.32
C GLU A 354 -26.13 -18.39 6.81
N GLY A 355 -26.81 -19.54 6.73
CA GLY A 355 -28.22 -19.60 6.32
C GLY A 355 -28.50 -19.32 4.84
N ALA A 356 -27.49 -18.96 4.04
CA ALA A 356 -27.67 -18.69 2.61
C ALA A 356 -26.66 -19.42 1.71
N SER A 357 -25.39 -19.00 1.74
CA SER A 357 -24.39 -19.44 0.74
C SER A 357 -23.35 -20.42 1.30
N ALA A 358 -23.21 -20.53 2.63
CA ALA A 358 -22.25 -21.41 3.29
C ALA A 358 -22.37 -22.89 2.90
N HIS A 359 -23.58 -23.44 2.80
CA HIS A 359 -23.75 -24.87 2.44
C HIS A 359 -23.25 -25.17 1.01
N SER A 360 -23.70 -24.39 0.03
CA SER A 360 -23.24 -24.51 -1.36
C SER A 360 -21.73 -24.22 -1.51
N TYR A 361 -21.19 -23.33 -0.68
CA TYR A 361 -19.74 -23.10 -0.61
C TYR A 361 -19.00 -24.36 -0.17
N VAL A 362 -19.43 -24.98 0.93
CA VAL A 362 -18.83 -26.21 1.48
C VAL A 362 -18.89 -27.35 0.47
N GLU A 363 -19.99 -27.50 -0.27
CA GLU A 363 -20.10 -28.50 -1.35
C GLU A 363 -19.02 -28.30 -2.43
N ILE A 364 -18.82 -27.06 -2.89
CA ILE A 364 -17.81 -26.73 -3.90
C ILE A 364 -16.40 -26.93 -3.33
N ALA A 365 -16.10 -26.39 -2.15
CA ALA A 365 -14.80 -26.49 -1.50
C ALA A 365 -14.40 -27.96 -1.24
N THR A 366 -15.36 -28.79 -0.81
CA THR A 366 -15.16 -30.23 -0.61
C THR A 366 -14.81 -30.92 -1.92
N LEU A 367 -15.52 -30.62 -3.01
CA LEU A 367 -15.18 -31.18 -4.32
C LEU A 367 -13.79 -30.74 -4.79
N VAL A 368 -13.41 -29.46 -4.59
CA VAL A 368 -12.07 -28.97 -4.92
C VAL A 368 -11.00 -29.73 -4.14
N LYS A 369 -11.15 -29.91 -2.82
CA LYS A 369 -10.21 -30.71 -2.02
C LYS A 369 -10.19 -32.19 -2.41
N GLN A 370 -11.29 -32.76 -2.89
CA GLN A 370 -11.29 -34.13 -3.43
C GLN A 370 -10.49 -34.23 -4.75
N LEU A 371 -10.59 -33.23 -5.61
CA LEU A 371 -9.92 -33.18 -6.92
C LEU A 371 -8.43 -32.80 -6.80
N ALA A 372 -8.09 -31.94 -5.84
CA ALA A 372 -6.72 -31.48 -5.55
C ALA A 372 -6.50 -31.35 -4.03
N PRO A 373 -6.20 -32.46 -3.32
CA PRO A 373 -6.07 -32.45 -1.84
C PRO A 373 -4.98 -31.53 -1.28
N GLU A 374 -3.99 -31.18 -2.10
CA GLU A 374 -2.88 -30.31 -1.71
C GLU A 374 -3.22 -28.81 -1.82
N PHE A 375 -4.35 -28.44 -2.44
CA PHE A 375 -4.75 -27.05 -2.53
C PHE A 375 -5.10 -26.53 -1.15
N LYS A 376 -4.43 -25.43 -0.77
CA LYS A 376 -4.86 -24.60 0.34
C LYS A 376 -5.97 -23.68 -0.13
N ILE A 377 -7.07 -23.65 0.61
CA ILE A 377 -8.19 -22.74 0.37
C ILE A 377 -8.01 -21.50 1.25
N ILE A 378 -8.06 -20.33 0.62
CA ILE A 378 -8.10 -19.02 1.28
C ILE A 378 -9.45 -18.39 0.98
N GLU A 379 -10.07 -17.71 1.94
CA GLU A 379 -11.34 -17.02 1.68
C GLU A 379 -11.58 -15.85 2.61
N ALA A 380 -12.11 -14.75 2.05
CA ALA A 380 -12.79 -13.72 2.84
C ALA A 380 -14.10 -14.29 3.38
N ASN A 381 -14.33 -14.27 4.70
CA ASN A 381 -15.48 -14.98 5.28
C ASN A 381 -16.23 -14.21 6.38
N HIS A 382 -17.55 -14.41 6.44
CA HIS A 382 -18.45 -13.86 7.47
C HIS A 382 -19.10 -14.96 8.34
N SER A 383 -18.74 -16.21 8.14
CA SER A 383 -19.34 -17.35 8.83
C SER A 383 -18.26 -18.35 9.26
N GLN A 384 -18.53 -19.03 10.39
CA GLN A 384 -17.76 -20.16 10.88
C GLN A 384 -18.24 -21.50 10.29
N ASP A 385 -19.43 -21.55 9.68
CA ASP A 385 -20.06 -22.78 9.16
C ASP A 385 -19.32 -23.40 7.96
N VAL A 386 -18.31 -22.69 7.45
CA VAL A 386 -17.38 -23.19 6.43
C VAL A 386 -16.15 -23.87 7.06
N ALA A 387 -16.16 -24.09 8.38
CA ALA A 387 -15.10 -24.76 9.12
C ALA A 387 -14.69 -26.10 8.49
N ASN A 388 -13.38 -26.36 8.53
CA ASN A 388 -12.71 -27.53 7.96
C ASN A 388 -12.61 -27.54 6.42
N THR A 389 -13.15 -26.53 5.72
CA THR A 389 -12.91 -26.38 4.27
C THR A 389 -11.86 -25.34 3.93
N ILE A 390 -11.66 -24.34 4.79
CA ILE A 390 -10.69 -23.25 4.64
C ILE A 390 -9.39 -23.58 5.40
N ASP A 391 -8.23 -23.26 4.81
CA ASP A 391 -6.90 -23.37 5.41
C ASP A 391 -6.31 -21.99 5.80
N VAL A 392 -6.74 -20.93 5.10
CA VAL A 392 -6.38 -19.53 5.37
C VAL A 392 -7.65 -18.71 5.53
N TRP A 393 -8.00 -18.41 6.77
CA TRP A 393 -9.19 -17.66 7.14
C TRP A 393 -8.93 -16.15 7.01
N VAL A 394 -9.82 -15.43 6.34
CA VAL A 394 -9.72 -13.97 6.20
C VAL A 394 -11.03 -13.30 6.62
N PRO A 395 -11.37 -13.30 7.92
CA PRO A 395 -12.55 -12.61 8.41
C PRO A 395 -12.49 -11.09 8.22
N GLN A 396 -13.65 -10.46 8.04
CA GLN A 396 -13.75 -9.00 8.18
C GLN A 396 -13.38 -8.64 9.62
N LEU A 397 -12.70 -7.52 9.83
CA LEU A 397 -12.12 -7.20 11.14
C LEU A 397 -13.12 -7.22 12.32
N ASN A 398 -14.41 -6.88 12.11
CA ASN A 398 -15.45 -7.01 13.13
C ASN A 398 -15.84 -8.48 13.40
N PHE A 399 -15.92 -9.34 12.39
CA PHE A 399 -16.15 -10.77 12.60
C PHE A 399 -14.95 -11.40 13.31
N PHE A 400 -13.73 -10.98 12.99
CA PHE A 400 -12.54 -11.43 13.73
C PHE A 400 -12.62 -11.03 15.22
N LYS A 401 -13.10 -9.82 15.53
CA LYS A 401 -13.33 -9.37 16.90
C LYS A 401 -14.41 -10.19 17.59
N ASP A 402 -15.58 -10.32 16.96
CA ASP A 402 -16.78 -10.89 17.58
C ASP A 402 -16.59 -12.39 17.87
N ASP A 403 -15.81 -13.06 17.02
CA ASP A 403 -15.54 -14.50 17.08
C ASP A 403 -14.07 -14.82 17.39
N TYR A 404 -13.38 -13.95 18.13
CA TYR A 404 -11.94 -14.05 18.34
C TYR A 404 -11.47 -15.42 18.88
N GLU A 405 -12.20 -16.01 19.83
CA GLU A 405 -11.81 -17.33 20.39
C GLU A 405 -11.91 -18.45 19.35
N PHE A 406 -12.89 -18.41 18.43
CA PHE A 406 -12.97 -19.38 17.32
C PHE A 406 -11.73 -19.30 16.43
N TYR A 407 -11.34 -18.10 16.01
CA TYR A 407 -10.17 -17.92 15.16
C TYR A 407 -8.86 -18.26 15.87
N LYS A 408 -8.77 -17.99 17.17
CA LYS A 408 -7.64 -18.42 18.00
C LYS A 408 -7.55 -19.96 18.09
N GLU A 409 -8.68 -20.66 18.19
CA GLU A 409 -8.70 -22.13 18.09
C GLU A 409 -8.27 -22.62 16.71
N ARG A 410 -8.62 -21.89 15.62
CA ARG A 410 -8.13 -22.21 14.27
C ARG A 410 -6.60 -22.10 14.19
N GLN A 411 -6.03 -21.01 14.71
CA GLN A 411 -4.57 -20.83 14.78
C GLN A 411 -3.88 -21.97 15.55
N GLN A 412 -4.50 -22.48 16.62
CA GLN A 412 -3.97 -23.62 17.38
C GLN A 412 -4.02 -24.96 16.61
N LYS A 413 -4.79 -25.03 15.53
CA LYS A 413 -4.88 -26.17 14.61
C LYS A 413 -4.03 -25.98 13.35
N ASP A 414 -3.09 -25.04 13.39
CA ASP A 414 -2.17 -24.68 12.30
C ASP A 414 -2.85 -24.05 11.06
N ASP A 415 -4.12 -23.62 11.17
CA ASP A 415 -4.74 -22.76 10.17
C ASP A 415 -4.11 -21.35 10.22
N GLU A 416 -4.01 -20.70 9.07
CA GLU A 416 -3.65 -19.28 9.04
C GLU A 416 -4.91 -18.44 9.27
N VAL A 417 -4.78 -17.38 10.08
CA VAL A 417 -5.84 -16.38 10.28
C VAL A 417 -5.28 -15.03 9.94
N TRP A 418 -5.86 -14.42 8.91
CA TRP A 418 -5.65 -13.05 8.49
C TRP A 418 -6.85 -12.21 8.96
N PHE A 419 -6.91 -10.96 8.53
CA PHE A 419 -8.19 -10.25 8.48
C PHE A 419 -8.21 -9.34 7.25
N TYR A 420 -9.39 -8.85 6.90
CA TYR A 420 -9.51 -7.79 5.90
C TYR A 420 -10.34 -6.62 6.40
N THR A 421 -10.13 -5.49 5.73
CA THR A 421 -11.05 -4.36 5.76
C THR A 421 -11.52 -4.02 4.35
N CYS A 422 -12.68 -3.39 4.27
CA CYS A 422 -13.28 -2.86 3.05
C CYS A 422 -14.08 -1.60 3.42
N LEU A 423 -15.22 -1.36 2.78
CA LEU A 423 -16.23 -0.37 3.22
C LEU A 423 -16.71 -0.58 4.67
N ALA A 424 -16.40 -1.76 5.24
CA ALA A 424 -16.68 -2.20 6.59
C ALA A 424 -15.44 -2.89 7.22
N PRO A 425 -15.38 -3.00 8.57
CA PRO A 425 -16.32 -2.40 9.50
C PRO A 425 -16.18 -0.87 9.54
N GLN A 426 -17.30 -0.20 9.81
CA GLN A 426 -17.36 1.24 10.03
C GLN A 426 -17.32 1.55 11.54
N GLY A 427 -17.40 2.82 11.93
CA GLY A 427 -17.22 3.27 13.31
C GLY A 427 -15.74 3.45 13.64
N ASN A 428 -15.33 3.04 14.84
CA ASN A 428 -13.99 3.31 15.35
C ASN A 428 -12.92 2.29 14.93
N TYR A 429 -13.24 1.35 14.03
CA TYR A 429 -12.26 0.43 13.48
C TYR A 429 -11.26 1.19 12.60
N ALA A 430 -9.98 0.87 12.79
CA ALA A 430 -8.93 1.32 11.90
C ALA A 430 -9.21 0.81 10.48
N ASN A 431 -9.09 1.70 9.52
CA ASN A 431 -9.18 1.41 8.10
C ASN A 431 -8.29 2.39 7.36
N ARG A 432 -8.28 2.31 6.02
CA ARG A 432 -7.48 3.19 5.16
C ARG A 432 -8.33 4.25 4.46
N PHE A 433 -9.41 4.70 5.10
CA PHE A 433 -10.30 5.72 4.55
C PHE A 433 -9.65 7.11 4.58
N LEU A 434 -9.98 7.93 3.58
CA LEU A 434 -9.49 9.31 3.46
C LEU A 434 -9.94 10.20 4.62
N GLU A 435 -11.11 9.91 5.19
CA GLU A 435 -11.66 10.70 6.31
C GLU A 435 -11.19 10.20 7.68
N GLN A 436 -10.37 9.14 7.77
CA GLN A 436 -9.78 8.70 9.04
C GLN A 436 -8.37 9.30 9.26
N PRO A 437 -7.89 9.41 10.51
CA PRO A 437 -6.51 9.76 10.80
C PRO A 437 -5.54 8.83 10.07
N LEU A 438 -4.51 9.39 9.42
CA LEU A 438 -3.58 8.60 8.59
C LEU A 438 -2.87 7.49 9.39
N ILE A 439 -2.59 7.75 10.67
CA ILE A 439 -2.02 6.78 11.61
C ILE A 439 -2.84 5.49 11.73
N GLN A 440 -4.15 5.52 11.49
CA GLN A 440 -4.97 4.30 11.55
C GLN A 440 -4.61 3.28 10.47
N THR A 441 -4.16 3.73 9.28
CA THR A 441 -3.62 2.83 8.24
C THR A 441 -2.37 2.09 8.74
N ARG A 442 -1.54 2.73 9.57
CA ARG A 442 -0.36 2.12 10.20
C ARG A 442 -0.75 1.16 11.32
N ILE A 443 -1.74 1.55 12.13
CA ILE A 443 -2.26 0.79 13.28
C ILE A 443 -2.88 -0.55 12.86
N LEU A 444 -3.41 -0.68 11.63
CA LEU A 444 -3.88 -1.96 11.09
C LEU A 444 -2.86 -3.10 11.32
N HIS A 445 -1.57 -2.82 11.13
CA HIS A 445 -0.53 -3.84 11.29
C HIS A 445 -0.04 -4.03 12.73
N TRP A 446 -0.38 -3.09 13.63
CA TRP A 446 -0.28 -3.31 15.07
C TRP A 446 -1.42 -4.20 15.58
N ILE A 447 -2.62 -4.12 14.96
CA ILE A 447 -3.73 -5.05 15.20
C ILE A 447 -3.34 -6.46 14.75
N ASN A 448 -2.69 -6.61 13.59
CA ASN A 448 -2.12 -7.89 13.15
C ASN A 448 -1.25 -8.52 14.25
N TYR A 449 -0.27 -7.77 14.76
CA TYR A 449 0.63 -8.27 15.80
C TYR A 449 -0.13 -8.63 17.08
N ARG A 450 -0.97 -7.71 17.59
CA ARG A 450 -1.63 -7.86 18.89
C ARG A 450 -2.56 -9.07 18.98
N TYR A 451 -3.24 -9.39 17.89
CA TYR A 451 -4.20 -10.50 17.86
C TYR A 451 -3.70 -11.72 17.10
N GLY A 452 -2.41 -11.73 16.72
CA GLY A 452 -1.76 -12.87 16.08
C GLY A 452 -2.19 -13.12 14.63
N ALA A 453 -2.83 -12.16 13.96
CA ALA A 453 -3.23 -12.34 12.57
C ALA A 453 -2.02 -12.26 11.64
N THR A 454 -1.78 -13.34 10.88
CA THR A 454 -0.57 -13.54 10.06
C THR A 454 -0.66 -12.92 8.67
N GLY A 455 -1.78 -12.28 8.34
CA GLY A 455 -1.92 -11.52 7.11
C GLY A 455 -3.02 -10.49 7.12
N TYR A 456 -3.01 -9.68 6.06
CA TYR A 456 -3.94 -8.58 5.83
C TYR A 456 -4.36 -8.57 4.36
N LEU A 457 -5.66 -8.48 4.13
CA LEU A 457 -6.25 -8.33 2.81
C LEU A 457 -6.99 -6.99 2.69
N HIS A 458 -6.93 -6.40 1.50
CA HIS A 458 -7.91 -5.42 1.08
C HIS A 458 -8.25 -5.59 -0.40
N TRP A 459 -9.53 -5.51 -0.74
CA TRP A 459 -10.03 -5.74 -2.09
C TRP A 459 -9.63 -4.67 -3.14
N GLY A 460 -8.95 -3.58 -2.75
CA GLY A 460 -8.95 -2.33 -3.52
C GLY A 460 -7.60 -1.66 -3.71
N LEU A 461 -6.70 -2.18 -4.53
CA LEU A 461 -5.50 -1.42 -4.92
C LEU A 461 -5.90 -0.25 -5.85
N ASN A 462 -6.63 -0.56 -6.92
CA ASN A 462 -6.90 0.36 -8.03
C ASN A 462 -8.29 0.17 -8.68
N TYR A 463 -9.33 -0.16 -7.90
CA TYR A 463 -10.70 -0.27 -8.44
C TYR A 463 -11.30 1.13 -8.69
N TRP A 464 -10.64 1.91 -9.55
CA TRP A 464 -11.01 3.27 -9.91
C TRP A 464 -12.41 3.34 -10.51
N LYS A 465 -13.13 4.40 -10.18
CA LYS A 465 -14.47 4.71 -10.68
C LYS A 465 -14.49 6.14 -11.18
N GLY A 466 -14.90 6.34 -12.43
CA GLY A 466 -14.87 7.68 -13.05
C GLY A 466 -13.46 8.27 -13.06
N ASP A 467 -13.33 9.55 -12.69
CA ASP A 467 -12.04 10.21 -12.50
C ASP A 467 -11.54 10.00 -11.04
N PRO A 468 -10.49 9.19 -10.83
CA PRO A 468 -10.01 8.85 -9.49
C PRO A 468 -9.38 10.03 -8.74
N TYR A 469 -9.06 11.13 -9.42
CA TYR A 469 -8.55 12.35 -8.78
C TYR A 469 -9.68 13.28 -8.32
N TYR A 470 -10.87 13.16 -8.91
CA TYR A 470 -11.98 14.05 -8.62
C TYR A 470 -12.97 13.50 -7.59
N GLU A 471 -13.30 12.21 -7.62
CA GLU A 471 -14.27 11.61 -6.69
C GLU A 471 -13.80 10.23 -6.25
N THR A 472 -13.69 10.03 -4.94
CA THR A 472 -13.15 8.78 -4.36
C THR A 472 -14.19 7.90 -3.69
N THR A 473 -15.44 8.37 -3.63
CA THR A 473 -16.58 7.55 -3.20
C THR A 473 -17.31 6.95 -4.38
N ALA A 474 -17.87 5.77 -4.17
CA ALA A 474 -18.69 5.09 -5.18
C ALA A 474 -19.88 4.39 -4.52
N ILE A 475 -20.76 3.82 -5.34
CA ILE A 475 -21.82 2.92 -4.86
C ILE A 475 -21.39 1.50 -5.22
N ASN A 476 -21.45 0.60 -4.25
CA ASN A 476 -21.37 -0.83 -4.49
C ASN A 476 -22.68 -1.27 -5.16
N GLU A 477 -22.61 -1.75 -6.40
CA GLU A 477 -23.81 -2.07 -7.19
C GLU A 477 -24.58 -3.29 -6.65
N GLU A 478 -23.91 -4.23 -6.00
CA GLU A 478 -24.52 -5.45 -5.45
C GLU A 478 -25.34 -5.17 -4.19
N SER A 479 -24.80 -4.36 -3.27
CA SER A 479 -25.42 -4.06 -1.97
C SER A 479 -26.14 -2.71 -1.91
N GLY A 480 -25.86 -1.80 -2.85
CA GLY A 480 -26.30 -0.41 -2.80
C GLY A 480 -25.54 0.46 -1.77
N ASN A 481 -24.56 -0.10 -1.07
CA ASN A 481 -23.80 0.61 -0.04
C ASN A 481 -22.85 1.66 -0.62
N ILE A 482 -22.58 2.70 0.16
CA ILE A 482 -21.55 3.69 -0.18
C ILE A 482 -20.19 3.07 0.09
N LEU A 483 -19.32 3.11 -0.92
CA LEU A 483 -17.88 2.84 -0.78
C LEU A 483 -17.21 4.12 -0.27
N PRO A 484 -16.64 4.11 0.95
CA PRO A 484 -15.96 5.25 1.55
C PRO A 484 -14.80 5.74 0.68
N GLY A 485 -14.47 7.04 0.81
CA GLY A 485 -13.30 7.59 0.13
C GLY A 485 -12.04 6.83 0.52
N GLY A 486 -11.34 6.28 -0.48
CA GLY A 486 -10.12 5.50 -0.27
C GLY A 486 -10.31 4.00 -0.04
N ASP A 487 -11.54 3.50 0.00
CA ASP A 487 -11.82 2.06 0.08
C ASP A 487 -11.40 1.33 -1.20
N SER A 488 -11.83 1.81 -2.37
CA SER A 488 -11.64 1.11 -3.65
C SER A 488 -10.25 1.26 -4.27
N TRP A 489 -9.46 2.28 -3.85
CA TRP A 489 -8.08 2.44 -4.32
C TRP A 489 -7.18 3.21 -3.35
N ILE A 490 -5.89 2.91 -3.46
CA ILE A 490 -4.79 3.52 -2.71
C ILE A 490 -3.63 3.97 -3.61
N VAL A 491 -3.71 3.67 -4.92
CA VAL A 491 -2.79 4.16 -5.97
C VAL A 491 -3.57 4.91 -7.03
N TYR A 492 -2.88 5.76 -7.80
CA TYR A 492 -3.49 6.67 -8.76
C TYR A 492 -2.88 6.50 -10.16
N PRO A 493 -3.68 6.56 -11.24
CA PRO A 493 -3.19 6.34 -12.59
C PRO A 493 -2.53 7.59 -13.15
N ALA A 494 -1.44 7.40 -13.88
CA ALA A 494 -0.86 8.37 -14.79
C ALA A 494 -0.43 7.65 -16.08
N GLN A 495 -0.06 8.40 -17.11
CA GLN A 495 0.43 7.80 -18.36
C GLN A 495 1.66 6.94 -18.07
N ASP A 496 1.56 5.64 -18.37
CA ASP A 496 2.62 4.64 -18.15
C ASP A 496 3.19 4.63 -16.72
N LYS A 497 2.39 5.05 -15.73
CA LYS A 497 2.85 5.19 -14.36
C LYS A 497 1.71 5.02 -13.35
N LEU A 498 2.05 4.52 -12.17
CA LEU A 498 1.20 4.52 -10.99
C LEU A 498 1.83 5.44 -9.95
N TYR A 499 1.07 6.44 -9.49
CA TYR A 499 1.45 7.23 -8.34
C TYR A 499 1.02 6.52 -7.05
N SER A 500 1.91 6.51 -6.07
CA SER A 500 1.60 6.08 -4.70
C SER A 500 0.68 7.08 -3.99
N SER A 501 0.35 6.81 -2.74
CA SER A 501 -0.36 7.73 -1.84
C SER A 501 0.28 7.76 -0.47
N ILE A 502 0.01 8.82 0.31
CA ILE A 502 0.46 8.89 1.71
C ILE A 502 -0.10 7.71 2.53
N ARG A 503 -1.28 7.21 2.19
CA ARG A 503 -1.86 6.01 2.81
C ARG A 503 -1.06 4.75 2.50
N PHE A 504 -0.57 4.57 1.26
CA PHE A 504 0.18 3.36 0.91
C PHE A 504 1.58 3.35 1.52
N GLU A 505 2.26 4.50 1.53
CA GLU A 505 3.54 4.65 2.25
C GLU A 505 3.35 4.38 3.75
N THR A 506 2.27 4.90 4.35
CA THR A 506 1.94 4.66 5.77
C THR A 506 1.58 3.20 6.07
N MET A 507 0.94 2.51 5.12
CA MET A 507 0.66 1.08 5.23
C MET A 507 1.97 0.28 5.27
N TYR A 508 2.92 0.57 4.36
CA TYR A 508 4.23 -0.07 4.36
C TYR A 508 4.97 0.13 5.69
N ASP A 509 4.96 1.35 6.22
CA ASP A 509 5.50 1.68 7.55
C ASP A 509 4.90 0.81 8.67
N GLY A 510 3.60 0.50 8.61
CA GLY A 510 2.94 -0.39 9.56
C GLY A 510 3.36 -1.85 9.40
N ILE A 511 3.57 -2.32 8.16
CA ILE A 511 4.10 -3.65 7.89
C ILE A 511 5.50 -3.78 8.50
N VAL A 512 6.36 -2.76 8.35
CA VAL A 512 7.69 -2.73 8.99
C VAL A 512 7.58 -2.81 10.51
N ASP A 513 6.64 -2.06 11.11
CA ASP A 513 6.43 -2.10 12.56
C ASP A 513 6.00 -3.48 13.06
N TYR A 514 5.15 -4.19 12.32
CA TYR A 514 4.77 -5.56 12.63
C TYR A 514 6.00 -6.46 12.71
N GLU A 515 6.90 -6.37 11.73
CA GLU A 515 8.13 -7.18 11.72
C GLU A 515 9.08 -6.82 12.85
N LEU A 516 9.18 -5.54 13.21
CA LEU A 516 9.96 -5.09 14.36
C LEU A 516 9.38 -5.60 15.68
N LEU A 517 8.06 -5.58 15.85
CA LEU A 517 7.38 -6.14 17.02
C LEU A 517 7.61 -7.67 17.09
N LYS A 518 7.49 -8.39 15.97
CA LYS A 518 7.82 -9.83 15.91
C LYS A 518 9.29 -10.11 16.23
N GLU A 519 10.21 -9.22 15.84
CA GLU A 519 11.63 -9.38 16.17
C GLU A 519 11.91 -9.08 17.65
N LEU A 520 11.23 -8.10 18.23
CA LEU A 520 11.33 -7.77 19.66
C LEU A 520 10.77 -8.91 20.52
N ASP A 521 9.61 -9.44 20.13
CA ASP A 521 8.88 -10.55 20.76
C ASP A 521 9.74 -11.80 21.00
N LYS A 522 10.71 -12.08 20.11
CA LYS A 522 11.66 -13.19 20.27
C LYS A 522 12.57 -13.08 21.50
N THR A 523 12.75 -11.86 22.02
CA THR A 523 13.70 -11.57 23.13
C THR A 523 13.08 -10.84 24.31
N HIS A 524 12.03 -10.06 24.07
CA HIS A 524 11.35 -9.21 25.04
C HIS A 524 9.83 -9.34 24.83
N PRO A 525 9.25 -10.55 24.99
CA PRO A 525 7.85 -10.81 24.66
C PRO A 525 6.88 -9.99 25.52
N ALA A 526 7.20 -9.77 26.80
CA ALA A 526 6.36 -8.98 27.69
C ALA A 526 6.30 -7.51 27.27
N GLU A 527 7.45 -6.93 26.91
CA GLU A 527 7.57 -5.54 26.46
C GLU A 527 6.92 -5.35 25.09
N ALA A 528 7.13 -6.27 24.15
CA ALA A 528 6.51 -6.21 22.83
C ALA A 528 4.96 -6.26 22.93
N ALA A 529 4.44 -7.16 23.77
CA ALA A 529 3.01 -7.25 24.04
C ALA A 529 2.46 -5.98 24.70
N GLU A 530 3.18 -5.40 25.68
CA GLU A 530 2.74 -4.18 26.38
C GLU A 530 2.78 -2.95 25.46
N LEU A 531 3.82 -2.78 24.65
CA LEU A 531 3.91 -1.71 23.66
C LEU A 531 2.76 -1.79 22.66
N ALA A 532 2.44 -2.98 22.17
CA ALA A 532 1.28 -3.17 21.29
C ALA A 532 -0.05 -2.88 22.00
N ARG A 533 -0.22 -3.32 23.24
CA ARG A 533 -1.44 -3.13 24.06
C ARG A 533 -1.70 -1.66 24.40
N THR A 534 -0.66 -0.85 24.53
CA THR A 534 -0.81 0.58 24.83
C THR A 534 -1.07 1.43 23.59
N ILE A 535 -0.84 0.91 22.37
CA ILE A 535 -1.30 1.55 21.12
C ILE A 535 -2.68 1.04 20.75
N VAL A 536 -2.84 -0.28 20.66
CA VAL A 536 -4.10 -0.93 20.35
C VAL A 536 -4.71 -1.34 21.68
N TYR A 537 -5.78 -0.68 22.13
CA TYR A 537 -6.44 -0.98 23.40
C TYR A 537 -7.47 -2.11 23.26
N ARG A 538 -8.20 -2.12 22.14
CA ARG A 538 -9.03 -3.22 21.66
C ARG A 538 -9.17 -3.13 20.13
N PHE A 539 -9.94 -4.02 19.51
CA PHE A 539 -10.08 -4.14 18.05
C PHE A 539 -10.57 -2.87 17.34
N ASP A 540 -11.24 -1.95 18.04
CA ASP A 540 -11.88 -0.73 17.52
C ASP A 540 -11.53 0.51 18.39
N TRP A 541 -10.44 0.46 19.15
CA TRP A 541 -10.03 1.56 20.04
C TRP A 541 -8.51 1.59 20.21
N TYR A 542 -7.91 2.73 19.89
CA TYR A 542 -6.46 2.88 19.79
C TYR A 542 -6.00 4.27 20.22
N ASP A 543 -4.71 4.40 20.50
CA ASP A 543 -4.02 5.66 20.71
C ASP A 543 -3.63 6.28 19.35
N ASN A 544 -4.42 7.26 18.89
CA ASN A 544 -4.14 7.98 17.64
C ASN A 544 -3.15 9.15 17.83
N ASN A 545 -2.55 9.32 19.02
CA ASN A 545 -1.60 10.40 19.27
C ASN A 545 -0.24 10.08 18.61
N ILE A 546 0.12 10.87 17.59
CA ILE A 546 1.34 10.69 16.80
C ILE A 546 2.60 10.71 17.67
N ASP A 547 2.74 11.69 18.58
CA ASP A 547 3.94 11.79 19.44
C ASP A 547 4.12 10.57 20.33
N THR A 548 3.03 10.07 20.92
CA THR A 548 3.05 8.89 21.77
C THR A 548 3.40 7.64 20.95
N PHE A 549 2.86 7.52 19.75
CA PHE A 549 3.22 6.46 18.81
C PHE A 549 4.70 6.49 18.44
N ARG A 550 5.24 7.66 18.07
CA ARG A 550 6.66 7.84 17.72
C ARG A 550 7.59 7.48 18.89
N LYS A 551 7.21 7.83 20.12
CA LYS A 551 7.95 7.45 21.34
C LYS A 551 7.99 5.94 21.55
N LYS A 552 6.83 5.27 21.49
CA LYS A 552 6.74 3.80 21.63
C LYS A 552 7.51 3.07 20.52
N ARG A 553 7.42 3.57 19.29
CA ARG A 553 8.23 3.02 18.19
C ARG A 553 9.73 3.20 18.44
N THR A 554 10.15 4.36 18.94
CA THR A 554 11.54 4.60 19.31
C THR A 554 12.01 3.64 20.40
N GLU A 555 11.17 3.36 21.39
CA GLU A 555 11.45 2.37 22.44
C GLU A 555 11.69 0.97 21.87
N ILE A 556 10.88 0.51 20.90
CA ILE A 556 11.13 -0.76 20.18
C ILE A 556 12.54 -0.78 19.57
N LEU A 557 12.93 0.29 18.88
CA LEU A 557 14.24 0.38 18.23
C LEU A 557 15.39 0.41 19.24
N GLU A 558 15.21 1.08 20.37
CA GLU A 558 16.20 1.13 21.43
C GLU A 558 16.38 -0.23 22.12
N LEU A 559 15.30 -0.95 22.39
CA LEU A 559 15.34 -2.31 22.94
C LEU A 559 16.04 -3.27 21.98
N LEU A 560 15.73 -3.21 20.69
CA LEU A 560 16.37 -4.03 19.66
C LEU A 560 17.85 -3.69 19.43
N SER A 561 18.27 -2.44 19.69
CA SER A 561 19.64 -1.98 19.47
C SER A 561 20.60 -2.27 20.63
N LYS A 562 20.11 -2.73 21.79
CA LYS A 562 20.94 -3.12 22.94
C LYS A 562 21.54 -4.53 22.81
N ARG A 563 21.35 -5.19 21.66
CA ARG A 563 21.84 -6.54 21.38
C ARG A 563 23.32 -6.57 20.98
#